data_AF-A0A3M7M211-F1
#
_entry.id   AF-A0A3M7M211-F1
#
_cell.length_a   1.000
_cell.length_b   1.000
_cell.length_c   1.000
_cell.angle_alpha   90.00
_cell.angle_beta   90.00
_cell.angle_gamma   90.00
#
_symmetry.space_group_name_H-M   'P 1'
#
loop_
_entity.id
_entity.type
_entity.pdbx_description
1 polymer ?
#
loop_
_entity_poly.entity_id
_entity_poly.type
_entity_poly.pdbx_seq_one_letter_code
_entity_poly.pdbx_strand_id
1 'polypeptide(L)'
;MHAIAVTEYGAITTLKTVDVPKPSSPQGHDLVVRIKACSVNPVDTKVRAGTYDDYPDYYERTPKLPQILGFDGAGVIESVGPQVTHFKPGDEIYYAGSPIRQGSNAEFQLVDSRAVALKPKSLDWGQAAAMPLTWITAYEALVERMEIQKGENAGILIINGAGGVGSVASQIARHVLNLPVVITTASRDETVRFSKDVGGATHTVNHHEDIAAQVEQLNLDVPIKYIFITHTPTSAYLAPAAKICAPFGKVCSIVQDKEMPMYGTEFMAKSLTFVWALLGTKPYYGVDVESHGRILSDLAEMLDKGTVKCHCTQKLKVDEKGKGARRLEKLRWTMTVISGGTATIRFGVADAADWAEGKYEPGERGEEGEEGGVEIKAGLGDVFIVPAGVSHKTFLPEMSASASTPPSTLPPEKPQVKELGFWQLGSDEAISDAERATYFDTNINLHGNSELKGTFMMMGAYPRGGQWDFCVGGEHSGKEESVWKVPVPREDPVLGSSKEGVVGIWKEVV
;
A
#
# COMPACT_ATOMS: atom_id res chain seq x y z
N MET A 1 -3.85 -25.97 -10.87
CA MET A 1 -3.37 -25.19 -9.72
C MET A 1 -4.08 -23.86 -9.76
N HIS A 2 -4.40 -23.32 -8.60
CA HIS A 2 -5.01 -22.00 -8.50
C HIS A 2 -3.93 -20.92 -8.63
N ALA A 3 -4.27 -19.85 -9.34
CA ALA A 3 -3.44 -18.66 -9.46
C ALA A 3 -4.30 -17.40 -9.52
N ILE A 4 -3.70 -16.26 -9.19
CA ILE A 4 -4.26 -14.94 -9.46
C ILE A 4 -3.52 -14.37 -10.67
N ALA A 5 -4.26 -14.16 -11.74
CA ALA A 5 -3.71 -13.72 -13.01
C ALA A 5 -4.46 -12.50 -13.54
N VAL A 6 -3.74 -11.70 -14.32
CA VAL A 6 -4.29 -10.68 -15.19
C VAL A 6 -4.81 -11.36 -16.44
N THR A 7 -6.12 -11.27 -16.70
CA THR A 7 -6.71 -11.82 -17.94
C THR A 7 -6.75 -10.79 -19.07
N GLU A 8 -6.71 -9.51 -18.71
CA GLU A 8 -6.64 -8.36 -19.61
C GLU A 8 -5.96 -7.21 -18.86
N TYR A 9 -5.16 -6.39 -19.55
CA TYR A 9 -4.49 -5.27 -18.90
C TYR A 9 -5.50 -4.16 -18.59
N GLY A 10 -5.37 -3.52 -17.42
CA GLY A 10 -6.16 -2.36 -17.05
C GLY A 10 -6.51 -2.30 -15.56
N ALA A 11 -7.80 -2.11 -15.27
CA ALA A 11 -8.32 -1.90 -13.93
C ALA A 11 -8.07 -3.11 -13.01
N ILE A 12 -8.15 -2.90 -11.70
CA ILE A 12 -7.97 -3.98 -10.70
C ILE A 12 -8.94 -5.16 -10.89
N THR A 13 -10.13 -4.91 -11.45
CA THR A 13 -11.16 -5.92 -11.71
C THR A 13 -10.70 -7.00 -12.69
N THR A 14 -9.60 -6.78 -13.42
CA THR A 14 -9.01 -7.73 -14.36
C THR A 14 -8.14 -8.79 -13.68
N LEU A 15 -7.81 -8.63 -12.39
CA LEU A 15 -7.19 -9.67 -11.57
C LEU A 15 -8.24 -10.72 -11.19
N LYS A 16 -8.08 -11.92 -11.72
CA LYS A 16 -9.01 -13.04 -11.51
C LYS A 16 -8.29 -14.23 -10.92
N THR A 17 -9.00 -14.97 -10.06
CA THR A 17 -8.61 -16.33 -9.74
C THR A 17 -8.83 -17.19 -10.98
N VAL A 18 -7.81 -17.94 -11.38
CA VAL A 18 -7.84 -18.83 -12.54
C VAL A 18 -7.29 -20.20 -12.16
N ASP A 19 -7.83 -21.22 -12.81
CA ASP A 19 -7.24 -22.55 -12.84
C ASP A 19 -6.30 -22.68 -14.03
N VAL A 20 -5.04 -22.93 -13.76
CA VAL A 20 -4.01 -23.15 -14.77
C VAL A 20 -3.29 -24.47 -14.54
N PRO A 21 -2.69 -25.06 -15.59
CA PRO A 21 -1.80 -26.19 -15.41
C PRO A 21 -0.69 -25.86 -14.40
N LYS A 22 -0.36 -26.83 -13.55
CA LYS A 22 0.85 -26.76 -12.72
C LYS A 22 2.08 -26.60 -13.64
N PRO A 23 3.14 -25.88 -13.22
CA PRO A 23 4.33 -25.78 -14.04
C PRO A 23 4.88 -27.15 -14.43
N SER A 24 5.42 -27.24 -15.65
CA SER A 24 6.04 -28.45 -16.17
C SER A 24 7.26 -28.87 -15.34
N SER A 25 7.76 -30.09 -15.57
CA SER A 25 8.99 -30.57 -14.94
C SER A 25 10.13 -29.55 -15.11
N PRO A 26 10.86 -29.23 -14.03
CA PRO A 26 11.91 -28.22 -14.09
C PRO A 26 13.04 -28.65 -15.03
N GLN A 27 13.55 -27.71 -15.82
CA GLN A 27 14.65 -27.92 -16.76
C GLN A 27 15.87 -27.09 -16.36
N GLY A 28 17.07 -27.51 -16.79
CA GLY A 28 18.29 -26.78 -16.49
C GLY A 28 18.42 -26.44 -15.00
N HIS A 29 18.51 -25.15 -14.70
CA HIS A 29 18.62 -24.57 -13.35
C HIS A 29 17.27 -24.31 -12.65
N ASP A 30 16.14 -24.73 -13.21
CA ASP A 30 14.83 -24.43 -12.64
C ASP A 30 14.52 -25.21 -11.37
N LEU A 31 13.70 -24.59 -10.53
CA LEU A 31 13.05 -25.16 -9.35
C LEU A 31 11.54 -25.05 -9.55
N VAL A 32 10.79 -26.11 -9.21
CA VAL A 32 9.35 -25.96 -8.95
C VAL A 32 9.19 -25.71 -7.46
N VAL A 33 8.62 -24.56 -7.12
CA VAL A 33 8.45 -24.10 -5.74
C VAL A 33 6.98 -24.10 -5.41
N ARG A 34 6.60 -24.76 -4.32
CA ARG A 34 5.26 -24.64 -3.73
C ARG A 34 5.23 -23.40 -2.86
N ILE A 35 4.46 -22.41 -3.29
CA ILE A 35 4.41 -21.09 -2.67
C ILE A 35 3.69 -21.15 -1.33
N LYS A 36 4.24 -20.46 -0.34
CA LYS A 36 3.67 -20.30 1.00
C LYS A 36 3.26 -18.87 1.28
N ALA A 37 3.98 -17.90 0.70
CA ALA A 37 3.61 -16.50 0.71
C ALA A 37 4.23 -15.79 -0.50
N CYS A 38 3.62 -14.67 -0.88
CA CYS A 38 4.11 -13.70 -1.84
C CYS A 38 3.98 -12.29 -1.26
N SER A 39 4.62 -11.32 -1.92
CA SER A 39 4.47 -9.89 -1.61
C SER A 39 3.97 -9.13 -2.84
N VAL A 40 3.33 -7.99 -2.59
CA VAL A 40 2.82 -7.09 -3.64
C VAL A 40 3.71 -5.85 -3.69
N ASN A 41 4.18 -5.51 -4.88
CA ASN A 41 5.05 -4.38 -5.14
C ASN A 41 4.40 -3.38 -6.12
N PRO A 42 4.85 -2.12 -6.18
CA PRO A 42 4.34 -1.14 -7.15
C PRO A 42 4.46 -1.61 -8.61
N VAL A 43 5.44 -2.44 -8.94
CA VAL A 43 5.58 -3.02 -10.29
C VAL A 43 4.40 -3.93 -10.66
N ASP A 44 3.83 -4.68 -9.71
CA ASP A 44 2.64 -5.51 -9.96
C ASP A 44 1.48 -4.66 -10.48
N THR A 45 1.29 -3.46 -9.91
CA THR A 45 0.21 -2.56 -10.31
C THR A 45 0.44 -1.99 -11.71
N LYS A 46 1.69 -1.66 -12.06
CA LYS A 46 2.06 -1.15 -13.39
C LYS A 46 1.90 -2.22 -14.47
N VAL A 47 2.33 -3.45 -14.19
CA VAL A 47 2.19 -4.58 -15.12
C VAL A 47 0.73 -4.94 -15.31
N ARG A 48 -0.06 -5.00 -14.23
CA ARG A 48 -1.52 -5.21 -14.32
C ARG A 48 -2.19 -4.15 -15.19
N ALA A 49 -1.82 -2.89 -15.03
CA ALA A 49 -2.39 -1.79 -15.79
C ALA A 49 -1.99 -1.78 -17.28
N GLY A 50 -0.99 -2.55 -17.69
CA GLY A 50 -0.44 -2.49 -19.04
C GLY A 50 0.40 -1.22 -19.30
N THR A 51 0.82 -0.54 -18.24
CA THR A 51 1.59 0.72 -18.32
C THR A 51 3.03 0.57 -17.85
N TYR A 52 3.50 -0.66 -17.65
CA TYR A 52 4.89 -0.94 -17.35
C TYR A 52 5.76 -0.78 -18.59
N ASP A 53 6.54 0.30 -18.63
CA ASP A 53 7.37 0.74 -19.75
C ASP A 53 8.87 0.81 -19.40
N ASP A 54 9.27 0.22 -18.26
CA ASP A 54 10.67 0.23 -17.84
C ASP A 54 11.61 -0.51 -18.82
N TYR A 55 11.05 -1.40 -19.66
CA TYR A 55 11.75 -2.06 -20.77
C TYR A 55 11.03 -1.75 -22.10
N PRO A 56 11.78 -1.51 -23.19
CA PRO A 56 11.19 -1.18 -24.49
C PRO A 56 10.36 -2.33 -25.07
N ASP A 57 10.73 -3.57 -24.79
CA ASP A 57 10.15 -4.81 -25.33
C ASP A 57 9.48 -5.68 -24.25
N TYR A 58 9.12 -5.09 -23.10
CA TYR A 58 8.60 -5.84 -21.94
C TYR A 58 7.46 -6.81 -22.31
N TYR A 59 6.42 -6.30 -22.99
CA TYR A 59 5.23 -7.09 -23.32
C TYR A 59 5.46 -8.11 -24.44
N GLU A 60 6.58 -8.01 -25.16
CA GLU A 60 6.99 -9.00 -26.14
C GLU A 60 7.59 -10.23 -25.44
N ARG A 61 8.32 -9.99 -24.34
CA ARG A 61 9.10 -11.01 -23.61
C ARG A 61 8.41 -11.59 -22.37
N THR A 62 7.41 -10.91 -21.83
CA THR A 62 6.60 -11.39 -20.71
C THR A 62 5.69 -12.56 -21.11
N PRO A 63 5.30 -13.46 -20.18
CA PRO A 63 4.26 -14.45 -20.44
C PRO A 63 2.98 -13.82 -20.97
N LYS A 64 2.35 -14.47 -21.95
CA LYS A 64 1.08 -14.01 -22.52
C LYS A 64 -0.06 -14.17 -21.52
N LEU A 65 -1.12 -13.38 -21.72
CA LEU A 65 -2.33 -13.46 -20.91
C LEU A 65 -2.96 -14.87 -21.02
N PRO A 66 -3.50 -15.43 -19.91
CA PRO A 66 -3.49 -14.88 -18.57
C PRO A 66 -2.08 -14.88 -17.94
N GLN A 67 -1.65 -13.71 -17.44
CA GLN A 67 -0.34 -13.52 -16.85
C GLN A 67 -0.45 -13.56 -15.32
N ILE A 68 0.27 -14.48 -14.69
CA ILE A 68 0.40 -14.59 -13.24
C ILE A 68 1.43 -13.57 -12.77
N LEU A 69 1.02 -12.66 -11.88
CA LEU A 69 1.89 -11.64 -11.29
C LEU A 69 2.56 -12.15 -10.01
N GLY A 70 3.24 -11.26 -9.28
CA GLY A 70 4.00 -11.58 -8.08
C GLY A 70 5.49 -11.69 -8.38
N PHE A 71 6.25 -10.72 -7.89
CA PHE A 71 7.70 -10.63 -8.07
C PHE A 71 8.49 -10.97 -6.81
N ASP A 72 7.81 -11.44 -5.76
CA ASP A 72 8.41 -11.92 -4.51
C ASP A 72 7.74 -13.22 -4.08
N GLY A 73 8.53 -14.22 -3.69
CA GLY A 73 8.01 -15.49 -3.23
C GLY A 73 8.80 -16.08 -2.07
N ALA A 74 8.11 -16.78 -1.19
CA ALA A 74 8.70 -17.69 -0.21
C ALA A 74 7.93 -19.01 -0.21
N GLY A 75 8.65 -20.13 -0.23
CA GLY A 75 8.03 -21.44 -0.40
C GLY A 75 8.97 -22.61 -0.17
N VAL A 76 8.48 -23.81 -0.50
CA VAL A 76 9.22 -25.06 -0.34
C VAL A 76 9.50 -25.64 -1.72
N ILE A 77 10.74 -26.03 -1.98
CA ILE A 77 11.12 -26.69 -3.23
C ILE A 77 10.40 -28.03 -3.32
N GLU A 78 9.68 -28.24 -4.42
CA GLU A 78 9.01 -29.50 -4.72
C GLU A 78 9.86 -30.40 -5.62
N SER A 79 10.47 -29.83 -6.66
CA SER A 79 11.35 -30.56 -7.57
C SER A 79 12.43 -29.64 -8.14
N VAL A 80 13.55 -30.23 -8.57
CA VAL A 80 14.72 -29.51 -9.08
C VAL A 80 15.08 -29.97 -10.49
N GLY A 81 15.58 -29.04 -11.30
CA GLY A 81 16.10 -29.32 -12.63
C GLY A 81 17.46 -30.03 -12.59
N PRO A 82 17.88 -30.65 -13.70
CA PRO A 82 19.08 -31.49 -13.76
C PRO A 82 20.41 -30.75 -13.54
N GLN A 83 20.45 -29.41 -13.67
CA GLN A 83 21.65 -28.60 -13.45
C GLN A 83 21.68 -27.93 -12.07
N VAL A 84 20.69 -28.22 -11.21
CA VAL A 84 20.63 -27.69 -9.84
C VAL A 84 21.53 -28.54 -8.93
N THR A 85 22.51 -27.91 -8.30
CA THR A 85 23.53 -28.58 -7.47
C THR A 85 23.44 -28.24 -5.98
N HIS A 86 22.83 -27.11 -5.62
CA HIS A 86 22.89 -26.56 -4.26
C HIS A 86 21.57 -26.63 -3.48
N PHE A 87 20.50 -27.09 -4.14
CA PHE A 87 19.16 -27.17 -3.57
C PHE A 87 18.54 -28.54 -3.78
N LYS A 88 17.66 -28.95 -2.87
CA LYS A 88 16.92 -30.21 -2.95
C LYS A 88 15.44 -30.02 -2.62
N PRO A 89 14.56 -30.95 -3.04
CA PRO A 89 13.18 -30.98 -2.58
C PRO A 89 13.08 -30.95 -1.05
N GLY A 90 12.16 -30.14 -0.53
CA GLY A 90 11.96 -29.92 0.90
C GLY A 90 12.71 -28.70 1.46
N ASP A 91 13.67 -28.12 0.75
CA ASP A 91 14.32 -26.88 1.20
C ASP A 91 13.32 -25.71 1.20
N GLU A 92 13.39 -24.89 2.25
CA GLU A 92 12.63 -23.64 2.38
C GLU A 92 13.44 -22.50 1.75
N ILE A 93 12.86 -21.81 0.78
CA ILE A 93 13.54 -20.73 0.04
C ILE A 93 12.70 -19.48 -0.04
N TYR A 94 13.37 -18.38 -0.39
CA TYR A 94 12.77 -17.09 -0.69
C TYR A 94 13.55 -16.38 -1.80
N TYR A 95 12.89 -15.53 -2.58
CA TYR A 95 13.45 -14.96 -3.81
C TYR A 95 12.65 -13.78 -4.36
N ALA A 96 13.32 -12.98 -5.19
CA ALA A 96 12.65 -12.08 -6.13
C ALA A 96 12.52 -12.79 -7.49
N GLY A 97 11.34 -12.72 -8.09
CA GLY A 97 11.03 -13.37 -9.36
C GLY A 97 11.68 -12.67 -10.56
N SER A 98 11.54 -13.29 -11.74
CA SER A 98 11.98 -12.70 -13.00
C SER A 98 10.83 -11.92 -13.67
N PRO A 99 11.10 -10.74 -14.28
CA PRO A 99 10.10 -9.96 -15.01
C PRO A 99 9.55 -10.68 -16.25
N ILE A 100 10.21 -11.73 -16.74
CA ILE A 100 9.88 -12.44 -17.99
C ILE A 100 9.42 -13.88 -17.74
N ARG A 101 9.01 -14.20 -16.51
CA ARG A 101 8.48 -15.51 -16.12
C ARG A 101 7.15 -15.35 -15.39
N GLN A 102 6.37 -16.43 -15.31
CA GLN A 102 5.15 -16.43 -14.51
C GLN A 102 5.49 -16.20 -13.03
N GLY A 103 4.69 -15.37 -12.36
CA GLY A 103 4.97 -14.87 -11.02
C GLY A 103 4.52 -15.78 -9.87
N SER A 104 4.67 -15.27 -8.65
CA SER A 104 4.46 -15.99 -7.38
C SER A 104 3.02 -15.97 -6.86
N ASN A 105 2.10 -15.26 -7.52
CA ASN A 105 0.68 -15.25 -7.15
C ASN A 105 -0.04 -16.55 -7.60
N ALA A 106 0.54 -17.70 -7.26
CA ALA A 106 0.06 -19.03 -7.62
C ALA A 106 0.46 -20.04 -6.54
N GLU A 107 -0.18 -21.22 -6.52
CA GLU A 107 0.21 -22.30 -5.61
C GLU A 107 1.62 -22.85 -5.92
N PHE A 108 2.05 -22.77 -7.18
CA PHE A 108 3.38 -23.23 -7.63
C PHE A 108 3.99 -22.27 -8.64
N GLN A 109 5.32 -22.11 -8.61
CA GLN A 109 6.08 -21.29 -9.55
C GLN A 109 7.36 -22.00 -10.02
N LEU A 110 7.77 -21.76 -11.26
CA LEU A 110 9.11 -22.08 -11.74
C LEU A 110 10.07 -20.91 -11.49
N VAL A 111 11.19 -21.18 -10.82
CA VAL A 111 12.18 -20.18 -10.40
C VAL A 111 13.59 -20.63 -10.76
N ASP A 112 14.47 -19.72 -11.17
CA ASP A 112 15.87 -20.05 -11.45
C ASP A 112 16.63 -20.22 -10.12
N SER A 113 17.21 -21.40 -9.88
CA SER A 113 17.95 -21.73 -8.65
C SER A 113 19.12 -20.79 -8.36
N ARG A 114 19.64 -20.06 -9.35
CA ARG A 114 20.72 -19.08 -9.15
C ARG A 114 20.22 -17.80 -8.46
N ALA A 115 18.93 -17.49 -8.57
CA ALA A 115 18.33 -16.27 -8.05
C ALA A 115 17.57 -16.48 -6.71
N VAL A 116 17.77 -17.61 -6.04
CA VAL A 116 17.11 -17.92 -4.77
C VAL A 116 18.11 -18.13 -3.64
N ALA A 117 17.65 -18.00 -2.40
CA ALA A 117 18.41 -18.40 -1.21
C ALA A 117 17.53 -19.18 -0.23
N LEU A 118 18.16 -19.87 0.71
CA LEU A 118 17.44 -20.49 1.83
C LEU A 118 16.74 -19.42 2.66
N LYS A 119 15.49 -19.69 3.05
CA LYS A 119 14.68 -18.78 3.85
C LYS A 119 15.37 -18.51 5.21
N PRO A 120 15.38 -17.26 5.72
CA PRO A 120 15.84 -16.98 7.07
C PRO A 120 15.03 -17.80 8.08
N LYS A 121 15.68 -18.38 9.08
CA LYS A 121 15.03 -19.23 10.09
C LYS A 121 14.17 -18.41 11.06
N SER A 122 14.56 -17.16 11.28
CA SER A 122 13.91 -16.23 12.21
C SER A 122 12.57 -15.68 11.73
N LEU A 123 12.30 -15.74 10.41
CA LEU A 123 11.10 -15.16 9.80
C LEU A 123 10.03 -16.20 9.52
N ASP A 124 8.76 -15.80 9.57
CA ASP A 124 7.67 -16.58 8.98
C ASP A 124 7.63 -16.44 7.44
N TRP A 125 6.70 -17.14 6.78
CA TRP A 125 6.58 -17.11 5.32
C TRP A 125 6.27 -15.72 4.75
N GLY A 126 5.33 -14.99 5.37
CA GLY A 126 4.93 -13.66 4.90
C GLY A 126 6.03 -12.62 5.11
N GLN A 127 6.72 -12.70 6.24
CA GLN A 127 7.89 -11.88 6.53
C GLN A 127 9.04 -12.17 5.54
N ALA A 128 9.31 -13.44 5.25
CA ALA A 128 10.34 -13.82 4.29
C ALA A 128 10.00 -13.34 2.86
N ALA A 129 8.74 -13.45 2.43
CA ALA A 129 8.32 -12.99 1.11
C ALA A 129 8.36 -11.46 0.96
N ALA A 130 8.33 -10.69 2.04
CA ALA A 130 8.33 -9.23 1.97
C ALA A 130 9.70 -8.60 1.66
N MET A 131 10.79 -9.37 1.76
CA MET A 131 12.16 -8.86 1.76
C MET A 131 12.92 -8.88 0.42
N PRO A 132 12.76 -9.86 -0.50
CA PRO A 132 13.72 -10.06 -1.58
C PRO A 132 13.81 -8.91 -2.57
N LEU A 133 12.69 -8.50 -3.18
CA LEU A 133 12.67 -7.46 -4.19
C LEU A 133 13.21 -6.14 -3.65
N THR A 134 12.75 -5.75 -2.46
CA THR A 134 13.15 -4.49 -1.84
C THR A 134 14.64 -4.49 -1.52
N TRP A 135 15.14 -5.59 -0.95
CA TRP A 135 16.54 -5.71 -0.55
C TRP A 135 17.48 -5.74 -1.75
N ILE A 136 17.21 -6.57 -2.76
CA ILE A 136 18.05 -6.64 -3.97
C ILE A 136 18.05 -5.28 -4.67
N THR A 137 16.90 -4.62 -4.80
CA THR A 137 16.81 -3.31 -5.44
C THR A 137 17.68 -2.27 -4.72
N ALA A 138 17.58 -2.21 -3.39
CA ALA A 138 18.38 -1.28 -2.59
C ALA A 138 19.87 -1.64 -2.58
N TYR A 139 20.22 -2.93 -2.53
CA TYR A 139 21.60 -3.40 -2.57
C TYR A 139 22.25 -3.05 -3.90
N GLU A 140 21.60 -3.37 -5.02
CA GLU A 140 22.13 -3.00 -6.34
C GLU A 140 22.26 -1.48 -6.47
N ALA A 141 21.27 -0.70 -6.02
CA ALA A 141 21.34 0.76 -6.06
C ALA A 141 22.53 1.33 -5.26
N LEU A 142 22.69 0.93 -4.00
CA LEU A 142 23.70 1.51 -3.10
C LEU A 142 25.08 0.91 -3.33
N VAL A 143 25.18 -0.41 -3.42
CA VAL A 143 26.46 -1.14 -3.47
C VAL A 143 26.98 -1.28 -4.89
N GLU A 144 26.13 -1.58 -5.87
CA GLU A 144 26.60 -1.86 -7.23
C GLU A 144 26.53 -0.67 -8.19
N ARG A 145 25.53 0.21 -8.06
CA ARG A 145 25.34 1.36 -8.97
C ARG A 145 25.99 2.62 -8.43
N MET A 146 25.74 2.93 -7.16
CA MET A 146 26.41 4.04 -6.48
C MET A 146 27.81 3.67 -5.98
N GLU A 147 28.14 2.37 -5.88
CA GLU A 147 29.48 1.90 -5.47
C GLU A 147 29.91 2.51 -4.13
N ILE A 148 28.98 2.66 -3.19
CA ILE A 148 29.24 3.24 -1.87
C ILE A 148 30.24 2.35 -1.14
N GLN A 149 31.31 2.95 -0.62
CA GLN A 149 32.32 2.21 0.12
C GLN A 149 31.91 2.06 1.58
N LYS A 150 32.12 0.87 2.14
CA LYS A 150 31.83 0.60 3.55
C LYS A 150 32.71 1.47 4.45
N GLY A 151 32.08 2.17 5.39
CA GLY A 151 32.73 3.07 6.35
C GLY A 151 33.14 4.41 5.74
N GLU A 152 32.65 4.76 4.55
CA GLU A 152 32.92 6.06 3.95
C GLU A 152 32.38 7.20 4.84
N ASN A 153 33.20 8.24 5.02
CA ASN A 153 32.82 9.42 5.79
C ASN A 153 31.92 10.37 4.96
N ALA A 154 30.74 9.88 4.60
CA ALA A 154 29.76 10.58 3.78
C ALA A 154 28.33 10.26 4.24
N GLY A 155 27.39 11.12 3.88
CA GLY A 155 25.96 10.91 4.10
C GLY A 155 25.21 10.51 2.84
N ILE A 156 24.05 9.89 3.05
CA ILE A 156 23.06 9.60 2.02
C ILE A 156 21.71 10.22 2.37
N LEU A 157 21.01 10.77 1.37
CA LEU A 157 19.59 11.12 1.45
C LEU A 157 18.76 10.10 0.67
N ILE A 158 17.83 9.45 1.34
CA ILE A 158 16.86 8.51 0.76
C ILE A 158 15.50 9.18 0.72
N ILE A 159 15.03 9.50 -0.47
CA ILE A 159 13.73 10.13 -0.68
C ILE A 159 12.65 9.05 -0.64
N ASN A 160 11.61 9.29 0.19
CA ASN A 160 10.54 8.37 0.56
C ASN A 160 11.04 7.12 1.31
N GLY A 161 11.76 7.36 2.41
CA GLY A 161 12.46 6.31 3.18
C GLY A 161 11.56 5.33 3.92
N ALA A 162 10.27 5.64 4.10
CA ALA A 162 9.33 4.74 4.77
C ALA A 162 8.70 3.67 3.84
N GLY A 163 8.97 3.72 2.53
CA GLY A 163 8.52 2.70 1.58
C GLY A 163 9.32 1.40 1.69
N GLY A 164 8.90 0.36 0.97
CA GLY A 164 9.58 -0.95 0.98
C GLY A 164 11.07 -0.84 0.68
N VAL A 165 11.45 -0.28 -0.48
CA VAL A 165 12.86 -0.10 -0.86
C VAL A 165 13.57 0.93 0.02
N GLY A 166 12.93 2.06 0.32
CA GLY A 166 13.53 3.11 1.15
C GLY A 166 13.92 2.63 2.55
N SER A 167 13.08 1.77 3.16
CA SER A 167 13.29 1.25 4.50
C SER A 167 14.49 0.32 4.57
N VAL A 168 14.65 -0.59 3.61
CA VAL A 168 15.82 -1.47 3.55
C VAL A 168 17.08 -0.76 3.06
N ALA A 169 16.96 0.23 2.17
CA ALA A 169 18.10 1.05 1.76
C ALA A 169 18.71 1.82 2.95
N SER A 170 17.86 2.30 3.86
CA SER A 170 18.30 2.95 5.09
C SER A 170 19.09 1.97 5.98
N GLN A 171 18.62 0.72 6.07
CA GLN A 171 19.31 -0.33 6.84
C GLN A 171 20.65 -0.73 6.19
N ILE A 172 20.70 -0.86 4.86
CA ILE A 172 21.94 -1.12 4.13
C ILE A 172 22.93 0.02 4.36
N ALA A 173 22.51 1.27 4.19
CA ALA A 173 23.36 2.43 4.42
C ALA A 173 23.91 2.47 5.85
N ARG A 174 23.06 2.24 6.86
CA ARG A 174 23.43 2.38 8.27
C ARG A 174 24.21 1.20 8.84
N HIS A 175 23.79 -0.03 8.52
CA HIS A 175 24.24 -1.26 9.21
C HIS A 175 25.15 -2.14 8.37
N VAL A 176 25.09 -2.04 7.03
CA VAL A 176 25.94 -2.82 6.12
C VAL A 176 27.13 -1.98 5.65
N LEU A 177 26.83 -0.78 5.16
CA LEU A 177 27.79 0.20 4.66
C LEU A 177 28.36 1.12 5.73
N ASN A 178 27.79 1.11 6.95
CA ASN A 178 28.28 1.89 8.09
C ASN A 178 28.42 3.40 7.80
N LEU A 179 27.52 3.98 7.01
CA LEU A 179 27.52 5.42 6.79
C LEU A 179 27.14 6.15 8.09
N PRO A 180 27.86 7.22 8.47
CA PRO A 180 27.59 7.98 9.69
C PRO A 180 26.26 8.76 9.61
N VAL A 181 25.85 9.17 8.40
CA VAL A 181 24.62 9.94 8.19
C VAL A 181 23.73 9.26 7.15
N VAL A 182 22.53 8.91 7.58
CA VAL A 182 21.43 8.40 6.74
C VAL A 182 20.23 9.29 6.98
N ILE A 183 19.87 10.10 5.99
CA ILE A 183 18.68 10.96 6.02
C ILE A 183 17.59 10.28 5.21
N THR A 184 16.38 10.23 5.74
CA THR A 184 15.20 9.79 4.97
C THR A 184 14.18 10.89 4.87
N THR A 185 13.46 10.99 3.75
CA THR A 185 12.26 11.83 3.72
C THR A 185 11.02 11.06 4.16
N ALA A 186 10.21 11.66 5.03
CA ALA A 186 8.95 11.13 5.57
C ALA A 186 8.04 12.28 6.00
N SER A 187 6.73 12.18 5.76
CA SER A 187 5.77 13.29 5.95
C SER A 187 4.76 13.09 7.08
N ARG A 188 4.74 11.91 7.72
CA ARG A 188 3.83 11.58 8.82
C ARG A 188 4.57 10.96 10.01
N ASP A 189 4.08 11.16 11.22
CA ASP A 189 4.72 10.69 12.44
C ASP A 189 5.03 9.18 12.43
N GLU A 190 4.09 8.36 11.96
CA GLU A 190 4.27 6.92 11.87
C GLU A 190 5.36 6.53 10.86
N THR A 191 5.47 7.28 9.75
CA THR A 191 6.52 7.07 8.74
C THR A 191 7.89 7.55 9.20
N VAL A 192 7.93 8.62 10.01
CA VAL A 192 9.15 9.12 10.67
C VAL A 192 9.66 8.10 11.68
N ARG A 193 8.78 7.61 12.56
CA ARG A 193 9.12 6.56 13.54
C ARG A 193 9.59 5.29 12.84
N PHE A 194 8.87 4.83 11.81
CA PHE A 194 9.25 3.65 11.04
C PHE A 194 10.64 3.81 10.37
N SER A 195 10.92 4.96 9.77
CA SER A 195 12.22 5.22 9.12
C SER A 195 13.38 5.19 10.12
N LYS A 196 13.16 5.63 11.37
CA LYS A 196 14.17 5.58 12.44
C LYS A 196 14.30 4.18 13.04
N ASP A 197 13.19 3.60 13.50
CA ASP A 197 13.18 2.38 14.32
C ASP A 197 13.45 1.10 13.51
N VAL A 198 12.90 1.03 12.30
CA VAL A 198 13.06 -0.10 11.39
C VAL A 198 14.12 0.22 10.34
N GLY A 199 14.07 1.42 9.75
CA GLY A 199 14.98 1.82 8.67
C GLY A 199 16.41 2.15 9.13
N GLY A 200 16.62 2.54 10.39
CA GLY A 200 17.95 2.96 10.86
C GLY A 200 18.36 4.36 10.38
N ALA A 201 17.38 5.19 9.97
CA ALA A 201 17.64 6.58 9.62
C ALA A 201 18.16 7.36 10.82
N THR A 202 19.24 8.11 10.61
CA THR A 202 19.81 9.02 11.62
C THR A 202 19.03 10.33 11.72
N HIS A 203 18.47 10.79 10.58
CA HIS A 203 17.73 12.03 10.46
C HIS A 203 16.53 11.84 9.55
N THR A 204 15.50 12.66 9.74
CA THR A 204 14.28 12.65 8.92
C THR A 204 13.93 14.07 8.52
N VAL A 205 13.52 14.28 7.27
CA VAL A 205 13.02 15.56 6.75
C VAL A 205 11.67 15.35 6.03
N ASN A 206 10.85 16.38 5.90
CA ASN A 206 9.54 16.31 5.26
C ASN A 206 9.64 16.61 3.75
N HIS A 207 9.22 15.67 2.89
CA HIS A 207 9.23 15.86 1.43
C HIS A 207 8.06 16.70 0.90
N HIS A 208 7.14 17.13 1.75
CA HIS A 208 6.12 18.13 1.39
C HIS A 208 6.60 19.57 1.62
N GLU A 209 7.81 19.74 2.17
CA GLU A 209 8.45 21.01 2.44
C GLU A 209 9.77 21.12 1.64
N ASP A 210 10.49 22.24 1.79
CA ASP A 210 11.79 22.41 1.14
C ASP A 210 12.81 21.44 1.75
N ILE A 211 13.06 20.33 1.05
CA ILE A 211 14.00 19.28 1.46
C ILE A 211 15.41 19.86 1.60
N ALA A 212 15.83 20.75 0.69
CA ALA A 212 17.18 21.28 0.70
C ALA A 212 17.42 22.21 1.89
N ALA A 213 16.46 23.08 2.19
CA ALA A 213 16.53 23.94 3.37
C ALA A 213 16.56 23.13 4.67
N GLN A 214 15.73 22.08 4.78
CA GLN A 214 15.74 21.20 5.95
C GLN A 214 17.07 20.46 6.12
N VAL A 215 17.64 19.92 5.03
CA VAL A 215 18.94 19.24 5.08
C VAL A 215 20.07 20.20 5.46
N GLU A 216 20.04 21.44 4.99
CA GLU A 216 20.98 22.49 5.39
C GLU A 216 20.88 22.79 6.90
N GLN A 217 19.67 22.86 7.45
CA GLN A 217 19.43 23.09 8.89
C GLN A 217 19.93 21.95 9.79
N LEU A 218 20.18 20.75 9.26
CA LEU A 218 20.75 19.64 10.04
C LEU A 218 22.21 19.90 10.43
N ASN A 219 22.91 20.87 9.80
CA ASN A 219 24.30 21.26 10.11
C ASN A 219 25.25 20.05 10.24
N LEU A 220 25.27 19.20 9.21
CA LEU A 220 25.96 17.91 9.23
C LEU A 220 27.48 18.06 9.08
N ASP A 221 28.23 17.24 9.82
CA ASP A 221 29.70 17.21 9.78
C ASP A 221 30.29 16.47 8.57
N VAL A 222 29.44 15.84 7.74
CA VAL A 222 29.85 15.07 6.57
C VAL A 222 29.05 15.49 5.33
N PRO A 223 29.66 15.46 4.12
CA PRO A 223 28.95 15.81 2.90
C PRO A 223 27.93 14.73 2.52
N ILE A 224 26.79 15.15 1.97
CA ILE A 224 25.84 14.24 1.32
C ILE A 224 26.34 13.92 -0.08
N LYS A 225 27.03 12.78 -0.23
CA LYS A 225 27.53 12.34 -1.55
C LYS A 225 26.52 11.53 -2.35
N TYR A 226 25.48 11.02 -1.69
CA TYR A 226 24.55 10.06 -2.28
C TYR A 226 23.12 10.53 -2.10
N ILE A 227 22.34 10.50 -3.19
CA ILE A 227 20.89 10.71 -3.17
C ILE A 227 20.22 9.50 -3.80
N PHE A 228 19.24 8.90 -3.11
CA PHE A 228 18.50 7.76 -3.61
C PHE A 228 17.00 8.08 -3.71
N ILE A 229 16.46 8.05 -4.93
CA ILE A 229 15.09 8.41 -5.25
C ILE A 229 14.26 7.14 -5.40
N THR A 230 13.28 6.94 -4.51
CA THR A 230 12.46 5.72 -4.47
C THR A 230 11.00 5.94 -4.85
N HIS A 231 10.62 7.17 -5.21
CA HIS A 231 9.23 7.53 -5.53
C HIS A 231 9.13 8.39 -6.77
N THR A 232 8.06 8.17 -7.54
CA THR A 232 7.76 8.88 -8.78
C THR A 232 7.03 10.20 -8.51
N PRO A 233 7.15 11.24 -9.35
CA PRO A 233 8.08 11.36 -10.48
C PRO A 233 9.51 11.65 -10.03
N THR A 234 10.51 11.04 -10.69
CA THR A 234 11.93 11.33 -10.41
C THR A 234 12.27 12.79 -10.69
N SER A 235 11.67 13.40 -11.72
CA SER A 235 11.91 14.80 -12.09
C SER A 235 11.67 15.78 -10.94
N ALA A 236 10.67 15.53 -10.09
CA ALA A 236 10.35 16.39 -8.94
C ALA A 236 11.49 16.49 -7.92
N TYR A 237 12.40 15.50 -7.93
CA TYR A 237 13.49 15.42 -6.97
C TYR A 237 14.86 15.77 -7.57
N LEU A 238 14.96 16.05 -8.87
CA LEU A 238 16.25 16.36 -9.51
C LEU A 238 16.84 17.68 -9.02
N ALA A 239 16.05 18.76 -8.97
CA ALA A 239 16.50 20.05 -8.47
C ALA A 239 16.96 19.99 -6.99
N PRO A 240 16.18 19.46 -6.04
CA PRO A 240 16.66 19.33 -4.66
C PRO A 240 17.84 18.37 -4.54
N ALA A 241 17.88 17.26 -5.31
CA ALA A 241 19.04 16.37 -5.34
C ALA A 241 20.31 17.11 -5.80
N ALA A 242 20.22 17.93 -6.86
CA ALA A 242 21.33 18.72 -7.36
C ALA A 242 21.84 19.72 -6.32
N LYS A 243 20.93 20.40 -5.62
CA LYS A 243 21.25 21.37 -4.58
C LYS A 243 21.92 20.73 -3.37
N ILE A 244 21.42 19.58 -2.91
CA ILE A 244 21.89 18.88 -1.70
C ILE A 244 23.18 18.08 -1.94
N CYS A 245 23.28 17.39 -3.09
CA CYS A 245 24.39 16.49 -3.36
C CYS A 245 25.71 17.27 -3.45
N ALA A 246 26.75 16.75 -2.82
CA ALA A 246 28.10 17.30 -2.87
C ALA A 246 28.71 17.12 -4.28
N PRO A 247 29.67 17.97 -4.70
CA PRO A 247 30.39 17.78 -5.96
C PRO A 247 30.94 16.36 -6.12
N PHE A 248 30.85 15.83 -7.34
CA PHE A 248 31.21 14.45 -7.72
C PHE A 248 30.39 13.35 -7.01
N GLY A 249 29.28 13.72 -6.37
CA GLY A 249 28.34 12.78 -5.78
C GLY A 249 27.51 12.02 -6.83
N LYS A 250 26.74 11.05 -6.36
CA LYS A 250 25.90 10.17 -7.19
C LYS A 250 24.44 10.26 -6.78
N VAL A 251 23.57 10.36 -7.78
CA VAL A 251 22.12 10.31 -7.64
C VAL A 251 21.63 9.04 -8.31
N CYS A 252 20.94 8.19 -7.57
CA CYS A 252 20.34 6.97 -8.10
C CYS A 252 18.81 7.04 -8.04
N SER A 253 18.13 6.54 -9.07
CA SER A 253 16.68 6.35 -9.07
C SER A 253 16.28 4.94 -9.49
N ILE A 254 15.19 4.46 -8.91
CA ILE A 254 14.51 3.18 -9.24
C ILE A 254 13.15 3.39 -9.89
N VAL A 255 12.77 4.63 -10.17
CA VAL A 255 11.45 4.98 -10.72
C VAL A 255 11.63 5.87 -11.93
N GLN A 256 11.23 5.38 -13.10
CA GLN A 256 11.36 6.14 -14.33
C GLN A 256 10.42 7.34 -14.35
N ASP A 257 10.77 8.29 -15.21
CA ASP A 257 9.98 9.46 -15.51
C ASP A 257 10.17 9.82 -16.99
N LYS A 258 9.15 10.43 -17.60
CA LYS A 258 9.17 10.75 -19.04
C LYS A 258 10.15 11.86 -19.36
N GLU A 259 10.31 12.79 -18.42
CA GLU A 259 11.18 13.95 -18.57
C GLU A 259 12.16 14.02 -17.40
N MET A 260 13.40 14.37 -17.70
CA MET A 260 14.48 14.48 -16.72
C MET A 260 15.13 15.86 -16.84
N PRO A 261 14.51 16.92 -16.28
CA PRO A 261 14.96 18.30 -16.45
C PRO A 261 16.24 18.58 -15.65
N MET A 262 17.39 18.17 -16.19
CA MET A 262 18.70 18.44 -15.58
C MET A 262 19.29 19.80 -15.98
N TYR A 263 18.84 20.38 -17.09
CA TYR A 263 19.29 21.69 -17.52
C TYR A 263 18.86 22.78 -16.52
N GLY A 264 19.77 23.70 -16.19
CA GLY A 264 19.51 24.76 -15.20
C GLY A 264 19.64 24.31 -13.73
N THR A 265 19.91 23.03 -13.48
CA THR A 265 20.25 22.51 -12.15
C THR A 265 21.77 22.47 -11.93
N GLU A 266 22.19 22.24 -10.69
CA GLU A 266 23.60 22.13 -10.31
C GLU A 266 24.27 20.82 -10.75
N PHE A 267 23.55 19.90 -11.43
CA PHE A 267 24.12 18.62 -11.90
C PHE A 267 25.42 18.81 -12.70
N MET A 268 25.41 19.75 -13.66
CA MET A 268 26.59 20.04 -14.48
C MET A 268 27.67 20.75 -13.66
N ALA A 269 27.30 21.77 -12.89
CA ALA A 269 28.25 22.56 -12.10
C ALA A 269 28.98 21.73 -11.03
N LYS A 270 28.32 20.69 -10.51
CA LYS A 270 28.85 19.78 -9.49
C LYS A 270 29.38 18.47 -10.05
N SER A 271 29.34 18.27 -11.38
CA SER A 271 29.75 17.01 -12.03
C SER A 271 29.11 15.77 -11.38
N LEU A 272 27.80 15.84 -11.12
CA LEU A 272 27.08 14.75 -10.48
C LEU A 272 26.88 13.59 -11.44
N THR A 273 26.99 12.36 -10.92
CA THR A 273 26.60 11.15 -11.65
C THR A 273 25.12 10.88 -11.43
N PHE A 274 24.38 10.57 -12.49
CA PHE A 274 23.03 10.01 -12.39
C PHE A 274 23.05 8.55 -12.86
N VAL A 275 22.42 7.65 -12.10
CA VAL A 275 22.40 6.21 -12.42
C VAL A 275 21.03 5.58 -12.14
N TRP A 276 20.60 4.68 -13.01
CA TRP A 276 19.41 3.86 -12.81
C TRP A 276 19.75 2.57 -12.07
N ALA A 277 18.88 2.14 -11.17
CA ALA A 277 18.89 0.79 -10.62
C ALA A 277 17.56 0.10 -10.96
N LEU A 278 17.65 -1.01 -11.69
CA LEU A 278 16.50 -1.83 -12.06
C LEU A 278 16.86 -3.29 -11.80
N LEU A 279 16.34 -3.84 -10.69
CA LEU A 279 16.55 -5.21 -10.25
C LEU A 279 16.36 -6.23 -11.37
N GLY A 280 15.36 -6.00 -12.22
CA GLY A 280 15.04 -6.94 -13.29
C GLY A 280 16.05 -6.98 -14.43
N THR A 281 17.02 -6.05 -14.50
CA THR A 281 18.04 -6.01 -15.55
C THR A 281 18.79 -7.34 -15.67
N LYS A 282 19.26 -7.89 -14.55
CA LYS A 282 20.02 -9.14 -14.50
C LYS A 282 19.22 -10.34 -15.04
N PRO A 283 18.03 -10.67 -14.52
CA PRO A 283 17.22 -11.75 -15.06
C PRO A 283 16.65 -11.46 -16.46
N TYR A 284 16.44 -10.19 -16.82
CA TYR A 284 15.96 -9.81 -18.15
C TYR A 284 17.00 -10.07 -19.24
N TYR A 285 18.27 -9.78 -19.00
CA TYR A 285 19.35 -10.01 -19.96
C TYR A 285 20.13 -11.31 -19.72
N GLY A 286 19.82 -12.05 -18.64
CA GLY A 286 20.51 -13.28 -18.30
C GLY A 286 21.96 -13.07 -17.85
N VAL A 287 22.25 -11.93 -17.22
CA VAL A 287 23.61 -11.53 -16.80
C VAL A 287 23.72 -11.53 -15.28
N ASP A 288 24.72 -12.24 -14.73
CA ASP A 288 25.01 -12.32 -13.28
C ASP A 288 23.77 -12.60 -12.41
N VAL A 289 22.88 -13.48 -12.88
CA VAL A 289 21.64 -13.86 -12.19
C VAL A 289 21.95 -14.46 -10.82
N GLU A 290 23.07 -15.17 -10.71
CA GLU A 290 23.61 -15.75 -9.49
C GLU A 290 23.92 -14.74 -8.38
N SER A 291 24.10 -13.46 -8.71
CA SER A 291 24.28 -12.42 -7.69
C SER A 291 23.04 -12.25 -6.81
N HIS A 292 21.83 -12.47 -7.34
CA HIS A 292 20.60 -12.38 -6.54
C HIS A 292 20.58 -13.44 -5.45
N GLY A 293 20.98 -14.68 -5.75
CA GLY A 293 21.11 -15.74 -4.75
C GLY A 293 22.16 -15.43 -3.68
N ARG A 294 23.30 -14.83 -4.05
CA ARG A 294 24.34 -14.39 -3.09
C ARG A 294 23.83 -13.27 -2.17
N ILE A 295 23.24 -12.22 -2.75
CA ILE A 295 22.68 -11.08 -2.02
C ILE A 295 21.62 -11.54 -1.00
N LEU A 296 20.75 -12.47 -1.41
CA LEU A 296 19.73 -13.02 -0.52
C LEU A 296 20.34 -13.95 0.54
N SER A 297 21.37 -14.73 0.21
CA SER A 297 22.05 -15.56 1.22
C SER A 297 22.64 -14.71 2.34
N ASP A 298 23.31 -13.60 1.99
CA ASP A 298 23.84 -12.65 2.97
C ASP A 298 22.72 -11.98 3.79
N LEU A 299 21.61 -11.61 3.13
CA LEU A 299 20.43 -11.07 3.81
C LEU A 299 19.85 -12.06 4.83
N ALA A 300 19.75 -13.34 4.49
CA ALA A 300 19.20 -14.34 5.39
C ALA A 300 20.02 -14.45 6.67
N GLU A 301 21.35 -14.43 6.56
CA GLU A 301 22.22 -14.38 7.73
C GLU A 301 22.04 -13.11 8.56
N MET A 302 21.90 -11.95 7.91
CA MET A 302 21.72 -10.67 8.61
C MET A 302 20.37 -10.58 9.33
N LEU A 303 19.31 -11.15 8.76
CA LEU A 303 18.00 -11.27 9.40
C LEU A 303 18.06 -12.20 10.61
N ASP A 304 18.69 -13.36 10.47
CA ASP A 304 18.83 -14.34 11.57
C ASP A 304 19.72 -13.81 12.71
N LYS A 305 20.72 -12.97 12.40
CA LYS A 305 21.56 -12.28 13.40
C LYS A 305 20.90 -11.03 14.00
N GLY A 306 19.80 -10.55 13.42
CA GLY A 306 19.12 -9.32 13.84
C GLY A 306 19.85 -8.02 13.44
N THR A 307 20.87 -8.10 12.59
CA THR A 307 21.54 -6.92 12.01
C THR A 307 20.60 -6.12 11.11
N VAL A 308 19.71 -6.84 10.42
CA VAL A 308 18.65 -6.27 9.57
C VAL A 308 17.31 -6.70 10.15
N LYS A 309 16.33 -5.80 10.14
CA LYS A 309 14.96 -6.03 10.57
C LYS A 309 14.06 -6.24 9.36
N CYS A 310 13.10 -7.16 9.52
CA CYS A 310 12.03 -7.32 8.54
C CYS A 310 11.14 -6.07 8.53
N HIS A 311 10.82 -5.57 7.32
CA HIS A 311 9.97 -4.39 7.13
C HIS A 311 8.50 -4.73 6.84
N CYS A 312 8.10 -5.99 7.01
CA CYS A 312 6.73 -6.44 6.85
C CYS A 312 5.85 -5.88 7.97
N THR A 313 4.87 -5.05 7.61
CA THR A 313 3.92 -4.44 8.56
C THR A 313 2.54 -5.10 8.54
N GLN A 314 2.16 -5.70 7.41
CA GLN A 314 0.84 -6.30 7.22
C GLN A 314 0.94 -7.58 6.39
N LYS A 315 0.19 -8.61 6.83
CA LYS A 315 0.01 -9.87 6.11
C LYS A 315 -1.48 -10.06 5.83
N LEU A 316 -1.82 -10.40 4.59
CA LEU A 316 -3.18 -10.72 4.22
C LEU A 316 -3.30 -12.21 3.89
N LYS A 317 -4.44 -12.80 4.25
CA LYS A 317 -4.80 -14.14 3.76
C LYS A 317 -5.41 -14.01 2.38
N VAL A 318 -4.89 -14.76 1.43
CA VAL A 318 -5.53 -14.98 0.14
C VAL A 318 -6.57 -16.08 0.36
N ASP A 319 -7.86 -15.74 0.23
CA ASP A 319 -8.93 -16.75 0.19
C ASP A 319 -9.06 -17.33 -1.23
N GLU A 320 -9.72 -18.47 -1.37
CA GLU A 320 -9.92 -19.17 -2.65
C GLU A 320 -10.60 -18.30 -3.73
N LYS A 321 -11.27 -17.20 -3.33
CA LYS A 321 -11.90 -16.21 -4.22
C LYS A 321 -10.98 -15.02 -4.59
N GLY A 322 -9.73 -15.00 -4.12
CA GLY A 322 -8.74 -13.96 -4.41
C GLY A 322 -9.01 -12.61 -3.73
N LYS A 323 -9.84 -12.53 -2.69
CA LYS A 323 -10.22 -11.26 -2.01
C LYS A 323 -9.05 -10.60 -1.29
N GLY A 324 -8.07 -11.38 -0.80
CA GLY A 324 -6.87 -10.86 -0.13
C GLY A 324 -6.02 -9.95 -1.02
N ALA A 325 -5.77 -10.37 -2.27
CA ALA A 325 -5.02 -9.57 -3.25
C ALA A 325 -5.79 -8.30 -3.67
N ARG A 326 -7.12 -8.37 -3.79
CA ARG A 326 -7.97 -7.20 -4.09
C ARG A 326 -7.99 -6.18 -2.95
N ARG A 327 -7.72 -6.57 -1.71
CA ARG A 327 -7.81 -5.72 -0.51
C ARG A 327 -6.61 -4.78 -0.32
N LEU A 328 -5.42 -5.15 -0.80
CA LEU A 328 -4.22 -4.30 -0.77
C LEU A 328 -4.30 -3.11 -1.74
N GLU A 329 -5.01 -3.25 -2.85
CA GLU A 329 -5.15 -2.19 -3.85
C GLU A 329 -6.47 -1.41 -3.75
N LYS A 330 -7.47 -1.90 -2.99
CA LYS A 330 -8.78 -1.25 -2.77
C LYS A 330 -8.82 -0.20 -1.65
N LEU A 331 -7.70 0.20 -1.06
CA LEU A 331 -7.64 1.38 -0.16
C LEU A 331 -7.74 2.72 -0.93
N ARG A 332 -8.67 2.81 -1.90
CA ARG A 332 -8.81 3.96 -2.82
C ARG A 332 -10.17 4.66 -2.76
N TRP A 333 -11.09 4.22 -1.90
CA TRP A 333 -12.39 4.88 -1.69
C TRP A 333 -12.83 4.66 -0.25
N THR A 334 -13.35 5.68 0.43
CA THR A 334 -13.96 5.56 1.78
C THR A 334 -15.32 6.25 1.78
N MET A 335 -16.27 5.70 2.54
CA MET A 335 -17.64 6.19 2.73
C MET A 335 -17.92 6.25 4.22
N THR A 336 -18.55 7.32 4.69
CA THR A 336 -18.97 7.48 6.08
C THR A 336 -20.47 7.21 6.19
N VAL A 337 -20.88 6.28 7.05
CA VAL A 337 -22.30 5.95 7.30
C VAL A 337 -22.65 6.34 8.74
N ILE A 338 -23.69 7.16 8.91
CA ILE A 338 -24.24 7.53 10.22
C ILE A 338 -25.65 6.96 10.32
N SER A 339 -25.90 6.10 11.29
CA SER A 339 -27.25 5.52 11.43
C SER A 339 -28.17 6.48 12.20
N GLY A 340 -29.31 6.82 11.61
CA GLY A 340 -30.41 7.58 12.23
C GLY A 340 -31.39 6.70 13.04
N GLY A 341 -31.09 5.40 13.14
CA GLY A 341 -31.86 4.38 13.87
C GLY A 341 -30.99 3.11 14.06
N THR A 342 -31.60 1.92 14.20
CA THR A 342 -30.85 0.65 14.19
C THR A 342 -30.74 0.08 12.78
N ALA A 343 -29.53 -0.25 12.31
CA ALA A 343 -29.30 -0.85 10.99
C ALA A 343 -28.40 -2.09 11.08
N THR A 344 -28.58 -3.07 10.19
CA THR A 344 -27.64 -4.19 10.04
C THR A 344 -26.78 -3.97 8.82
N ILE A 345 -25.47 -3.80 9.04
CA ILE A 345 -24.48 -3.59 7.98
C ILE A 345 -23.78 -4.93 7.73
N ARG A 346 -23.79 -5.42 6.49
CA ARG A 346 -23.11 -6.67 6.11
C ARG A 346 -21.81 -6.36 5.38
N PHE A 347 -20.69 -6.80 5.95
CA PHE A 347 -19.36 -6.64 5.35
C PHE A 347 -18.94 -7.92 4.59
N GLY A 348 -18.48 -7.78 3.35
CA GLY A 348 -17.83 -8.86 2.59
C GLY A 348 -18.64 -9.54 1.49
N VAL A 349 -19.82 -9.02 1.17
CA VAL A 349 -20.75 -9.50 0.12
C VAL A 349 -21.02 -8.39 -0.89
N ALA A 350 -21.10 -8.74 -2.16
CA ALA A 350 -21.43 -7.88 -3.31
C ALA A 350 -22.73 -8.41 -3.95
N ASP A 351 -23.43 -7.58 -4.73
CA ASP A 351 -24.72 -7.95 -5.36
C ASP A 351 -24.66 -9.33 -6.01
N ALA A 352 -25.75 -10.09 -5.89
CA ALA A 352 -25.94 -11.33 -6.62
C ALA A 352 -25.58 -11.14 -8.11
N ALA A 353 -24.91 -12.12 -8.70
CA ALA A 353 -24.38 -12.01 -10.07
C ALA A 353 -25.48 -11.78 -11.13
N ASP A 354 -26.74 -11.98 -10.76
CA ASP A 354 -27.93 -11.84 -11.58
C ASP A 354 -28.80 -10.62 -11.20
N TRP A 355 -28.27 -9.68 -10.41
CA TRP A 355 -28.98 -8.48 -9.97
C TRP A 355 -29.31 -7.57 -11.16
N ALA A 356 -30.56 -7.10 -11.20
CA ALA A 356 -31.06 -6.13 -12.17
C ALA A 356 -32.06 -5.20 -11.49
N GLU A 357 -32.19 -3.97 -12.01
CA GLU A 357 -33.09 -2.95 -11.48
C GLU A 357 -34.55 -3.46 -11.47
N GLY A 358 -35.21 -3.39 -10.30
CA GLY A 358 -36.59 -3.85 -10.10
C GLY A 358 -36.78 -5.37 -10.00
N LYS A 359 -35.70 -6.17 -10.00
CA LYS A 359 -35.79 -7.64 -9.90
C LYS A 359 -36.10 -8.15 -8.50
N TYR A 360 -35.65 -7.43 -7.47
CA TYR A 360 -35.86 -7.78 -6.06
C TYR A 360 -36.49 -6.59 -5.34
N GLU A 361 -37.42 -6.84 -4.42
CA GLU A 361 -37.93 -5.79 -3.55
C GLU A 361 -36.80 -5.29 -2.62
N PRO A 362 -36.82 -4.02 -2.20
CA PRO A 362 -35.80 -3.48 -1.30
C PRO A 362 -35.65 -4.32 -0.02
N GLY A 363 -34.54 -5.06 0.08
CA GLY A 363 -34.22 -5.92 1.23
C GLY A 363 -34.39 -7.43 1.01
N GLU A 364 -34.87 -7.87 -0.16
CA GLU A 364 -34.94 -9.30 -0.52
C GLU A 364 -33.56 -9.87 -0.94
N ARG A 365 -33.40 -11.19 -0.77
CA ARG A 365 -32.22 -11.95 -1.23
C ARG A 365 -32.52 -12.61 -2.58
N GLY A 366 -31.51 -12.71 -3.44
CA GLY A 366 -31.59 -13.59 -4.62
C GLY A 366 -31.66 -15.07 -4.25
N GLU A 367 -32.19 -15.90 -5.15
CA GLU A 367 -32.46 -17.33 -4.90
C GLU A 367 -31.20 -18.16 -4.56
N GLU A 368 -30.01 -17.73 -4.99
CA GLU A 368 -28.75 -18.42 -4.66
C GLU A 368 -28.22 -18.11 -3.26
N GLY A 369 -28.76 -17.11 -2.57
CA GLY A 369 -28.34 -16.72 -1.21
C GLY A 369 -26.92 -16.16 -1.14
N GLU A 370 -26.78 -14.95 -0.59
CA GLU A 370 -25.47 -14.40 -0.21
C GLU A 370 -24.96 -15.06 1.08
N GLU A 371 -24.34 -16.24 0.99
CA GLU A 371 -23.68 -16.84 2.16
C GLU A 371 -22.28 -16.26 2.41
N GLY A 372 -22.12 -15.67 3.60
CA GLY A 372 -20.85 -15.18 4.15
C GLY A 372 -20.77 -13.65 4.31
N GLY A 373 -20.12 -13.20 5.39
CA GLY A 373 -19.93 -11.79 5.73
C GLY A 373 -19.93 -11.57 7.24
N VAL A 374 -19.48 -10.40 7.70
CA VAL A 374 -19.62 -9.97 9.10
C VAL A 374 -20.83 -9.04 9.18
N GLU A 375 -21.82 -9.41 9.99
CA GLU A 375 -22.96 -8.54 10.28
C GLU A 375 -22.64 -7.68 11.50
N ILE A 376 -22.77 -6.36 11.36
CA ILE A 376 -22.64 -5.42 12.47
C ILE A 376 -23.98 -4.71 12.64
N LYS A 377 -24.51 -4.74 13.87
CA LYS A 377 -25.66 -3.94 14.26
C LYS A 377 -25.16 -2.53 14.61
N ALA A 378 -25.58 -1.55 13.83
CA ALA A 378 -25.34 -0.14 14.06
C ALA A 378 -26.47 0.46 14.90
N GLY A 379 -26.13 1.20 15.95
CA GLY A 379 -27.05 2.01 16.76
C GLY A 379 -27.06 3.49 16.35
N LEU A 380 -27.90 4.29 17.00
CA LEU A 380 -28.04 5.71 16.73
C LEU A 380 -26.72 6.45 17.00
N GLY A 381 -26.21 7.19 16.01
CA GLY A 381 -24.97 7.95 16.13
C GLY A 381 -23.68 7.15 15.93
N ASP A 382 -23.78 5.84 15.64
CA ASP A 382 -22.60 5.07 15.21
C ASP A 382 -22.14 5.53 13.83
N VAL A 383 -20.82 5.73 13.69
CA VAL A 383 -20.17 6.22 12.47
C VAL A 383 -19.26 5.13 11.91
N PHE A 384 -19.54 4.66 10.70
CA PHE A 384 -18.73 3.65 10.02
C PHE A 384 -17.99 4.26 8.85
N ILE A 385 -16.67 4.11 8.80
CA ILE A 385 -15.84 4.44 7.64
C ILE A 385 -15.60 3.15 6.86
N VAL A 386 -16.28 2.98 5.74
CA VAL A 386 -16.29 1.73 4.96
C VAL A 386 -15.78 1.99 3.55
N PRO A 387 -14.89 1.14 3.00
CA PRO A 387 -14.52 1.27 1.60
C PRO A 387 -15.71 1.07 0.66
N ALA A 388 -15.78 1.82 -0.44
CA ALA A 388 -16.87 1.64 -1.40
C ALA A 388 -16.83 0.22 -2.02
N GLY A 389 -17.98 -0.46 -2.09
CA GLY A 389 -18.12 -1.79 -2.71
C GLY A 389 -17.58 -2.97 -1.90
N VAL A 390 -17.46 -2.85 -0.56
CA VAL A 390 -17.14 -3.98 0.34
C VAL A 390 -18.23 -4.31 1.36
N SER A 391 -19.37 -3.63 1.31
CA SER A 391 -20.51 -3.85 2.21
C SER A 391 -21.83 -3.70 1.47
N HIS A 392 -22.84 -4.47 1.89
CA HIS A 392 -24.23 -4.38 1.41
C HIS A 392 -25.20 -4.06 2.55
N LYS A 393 -26.30 -3.36 2.22
CA LYS A 393 -27.32 -2.93 3.19
C LYS A 393 -28.57 -3.80 3.07
N THR A 394 -29.04 -4.36 4.17
CA THR A 394 -30.41 -4.91 4.24
C THR A 394 -31.19 -4.10 5.25
N PHE A 395 -32.26 -3.46 4.76
CA PHE A 395 -33.16 -2.68 5.59
C PHE A 395 -34.17 -3.65 6.21
N LEU A 396 -34.15 -3.82 7.53
CA LEU A 396 -35.32 -4.24 8.33
C LEU A 396 -35.00 -4.08 9.83
N PRO A 397 -35.73 -3.23 10.56
CA PRO A 397 -35.72 -3.20 12.01
C PRO A 397 -36.72 -4.23 12.53
N GLU A 398 -36.26 -5.25 13.27
CA GLU A 398 -37.13 -5.78 14.32
C GLU A 398 -37.03 -4.83 15.51
N MET A 399 -37.93 -3.85 15.56
CA MET A 399 -38.18 -3.11 16.80
C MET A 399 -38.94 -4.01 17.75
N SER A 400 -38.30 -4.44 18.85
CA SER A 400 -39.05 -4.89 20.02
C SER A 400 -39.86 -3.69 20.54
N ALA A 401 -41.17 -3.80 20.49
CA ALA A 401 -42.09 -2.77 20.92
C ALA A 401 -41.98 -2.50 22.44
N SER A 402 -41.15 -1.53 22.84
CA SER A 402 -41.43 -0.67 24.00
C SER A 402 -40.37 0.43 24.13
N ALA A 403 -40.73 1.67 23.80
CA ALA A 403 -40.54 2.84 24.68
C ALA A 403 -40.78 4.14 23.89
N SER A 404 -41.57 5.00 24.51
CA SER A 404 -42.16 6.23 23.99
C SER A 404 -41.40 7.48 24.46
N THR A 405 -41.24 8.45 23.55
CA THR A 405 -41.12 9.92 23.72
C THR A 405 -39.91 10.51 24.49
N PRO A 406 -39.20 11.54 23.95
CA PRO A 406 -38.12 12.23 24.68
C PRO A 406 -38.63 13.46 25.47
N PRO A 407 -38.04 13.82 26.62
CA PRO A 407 -38.26 15.12 27.26
C PRO A 407 -37.20 16.17 26.89
N SER A 408 -37.62 17.42 27.07
CA SER A 408 -36.98 18.68 26.72
C SER A 408 -36.17 19.31 27.86
N THR A 409 -35.21 20.17 27.46
CA THR A 409 -34.54 21.29 28.18
C THR A 409 -33.17 21.07 28.88
N LEU A 410 -32.29 22.06 28.62
CA LEU A 410 -30.83 22.22 28.83
C LEU A 410 -30.39 22.37 30.31
N PRO A 411 -29.07 22.34 30.62
CA PRO A 411 -28.41 23.60 31.00
C PRO A 411 -26.94 23.79 30.52
N PRO A 412 -26.37 25.00 30.71
CA PRO A 412 -25.18 25.47 30.02
C PRO A 412 -23.94 25.38 30.89
N GLU A 413 -22.90 24.68 30.44
CA GLU A 413 -21.52 24.95 30.85
C GLU A 413 -20.55 24.30 29.86
N LYS A 414 -19.47 25.02 29.52
CA LYS A 414 -18.44 24.55 28.59
C LYS A 414 -17.64 23.40 29.21
N PRO A 415 -17.54 22.21 28.57
CA PRO A 415 -16.55 21.23 28.96
C PRO A 415 -15.20 21.56 28.31
N GLN A 416 -14.13 21.33 29.08
CA GLN A 416 -12.74 21.45 28.67
C GLN A 416 -12.40 20.48 27.52
N VAL A 417 -11.52 20.92 26.63
CA VAL A 417 -10.96 20.09 25.54
C VAL A 417 -10.15 18.94 26.15
N LYS A 418 -10.62 17.71 26.02
CA LYS A 418 -9.81 16.50 26.13
C LYS A 418 -9.39 16.08 24.72
N GLU A 419 -8.10 15.85 24.53
CA GLU A 419 -7.53 15.25 23.31
C GLU A 419 -8.26 13.94 22.96
N LEU A 420 -8.61 13.79 21.68
CA LEU A 420 -9.26 12.59 21.15
C LEU A 420 -8.28 11.42 21.18
N GLY A 421 -8.43 10.54 22.17
CA GLY A 421 -7.93 9.17 22.06
C GLY A 421 -8.75 8.44 20.99
N PHE A 422 -8.08 7.80 20.03
CA PHE A 422 -8.72 6.83 19.15
C PHE A 422 -9.35 5.72 20.00
N TRP A 423 -10.65 5.45 19.79
CA TRP A 423 -11.38 4.39 20.47
C TRP A 423 -10.72 3.03 20.26
N GLN A 424 -10.32 2.36 21.35
CA GLN A 424 -9.93 0.95 21.31
C GLN A 424 -11.17 0.08 21.41
N LEU A 425 -11.32 -0.85 20.47
CA LEU A 425 -12.28 -1.96 20.58
C LEU A 425 -11.97 -2.76 21.85
N GLY A 426 -12.85 -2.67 22.86
CA GLY A 426 -12.80 -3.49 24.08
C GLY A 426 -12.84 -2.77 25.44
N SER A 427 -13.11 -1.47 25.53
CA SER A 427 -13.34 -0.82 26.84
C SER A 427 -14.81 -0.92 27.26
N ASP A 428 -15.06 -1.52 28.43
CA ASP A 428 -16.39 -1.84 28.99
C ASP A 428 -17.24 -0.64 29.46
N GLU A 429 -16.82 0.61 29.26
CA GLU A 429 -17.64 1.77 29.59
C GLU A 429 -18.48 2.21 28.39
N ALA A 430 -19.69 1.64 28.31
CA ALA A 430 -20.69 2.03 27.34
C ALA A 430 -21.23 3.44 27.64
N ILE A 431 -20.85 4.43 26.82
CA ILE A 431 -21.52 5.73 26.76
C ILE A 431 -22.97 5.50 26.33
N SER A 432 -23.93 6.05 27.06
CA SER A 432 -25.36 5.89 26.78
C SER A 432 -25.79 6.61 25.49
N ASP A 433 -26.85 6.14 24.84
CA ASP A 433 -27.38 6.75 23.61
C ASP A 433 -27.77 8.23 23.80
N ALA A 434 -28.15 8.61 25.03
CA ALA A 434 -28.45 10.01 25.39
C ALA A 434 -27.21 10.90 25.41
N GLU A 435 -26.07 10.39 25.90
CA GLU A 435 -24.79 11.10 25.89
C GLU A 435 -24.24 11.23 24.47
N ARG A 436 -24.44 10.20 23.63
CA ARG A 436 -24.13 10.25 22.19
C ARG A 436 -24.96 11.31 21.48
N ALA A 437 -26.28 11.31 21.68
CA ALA A 437 -27.19 12.30 21.07
C ALA A 437 -26.84 13.74 21.48
N THR A 438 -26.54 13.97 22.77
CA THR A 438 -26.16 15.29 23.28
C THR A 438 -24.85 15.80 22.66
N TYR A 439 -23.86 14.92 22.48
CA TYR A 439 -22.58 15.25 21.85
C TYR A 439 -22.73 15.64 20.36
N PHE A 440 -23.59 14.94 19.63
CA PHE A 440 -23.88 15.25 18.22
C PHE A 440 -24.61 16.59 18.08
N ASP A 441 -25.61 16.87 18.93
CA ASP A 441 -26.35 18.13 18.91
C ASP A 441 -25.47 19.35 19.22
N THR A 442 -24.54 19.21 20.18
CA THR A 442 -23.71 20.34 20.63
C THR A 442 -22.49 20.62 19.75
N ASN A 443 -21.88 19.61 19.13
CA ASN A 443 -20.59 19.77 18.43
C ASN A 443 -20.69 19.73 16.90
N ILE A 444 -21.73 19.12 16.33
CA ILE A 444 -21.91 19.03 14.88
C ILE A 444 -22.88 20.10 14.35
N ASN A 445 -23.65 20.74 15.23
CA ASN A 445 -24.54 21.87 14.96
C ASN A 445 -25.40 21.68 13.69
N LEU A 446 -26.30 20.69 13.72
CA LEU A 446 -27.27 20.40 12.66
C LEU A 446 -28.42 21.43 12.56
N HIS A 447 -28.41 22.49 13.37
CA HIS A 447 -29.43 23.53 13.30
C HIS A 447 -29.17 24.53 12.17
N GLY A 448 -29.58 24.10 10.98
CA GLY A 448 -29.70 24.86 9.76
C GLY A 448 -30.40 24.03 8.69
N ASN A 449 -31.71 23.81 8.84
CA ASN A 449 -32.63 23.17 7.89
C ASN A 449 -32.56 21.64 7.66
N SER A 450 -31.91 20.84 8.50
CA SER A 450 -31.93 19.38 8.33
C SER A 450 -32.46 18.64 9.57
N GLU A 451 -33.78 18.41 9.59
CA GLU A 451 -34.41 17.46 10.50
C GLU A 451 -34.00 16.02 10.08
N LEU A 452 -33.41 15.23 10.98
CA LEU A 452 -33.26 13.78 10.80
C LEU A 452 -34.66 13.14 10.79
N LYS A 453 -35.28 13.04 9.61
CA LYS A 453 -36.54 12.31 9.42
C LYS A 453 -36.29 11.01 8.67
N GLY A 454 -36.64 9.90 9.32
CA GLY A 454 -36.50 8.53 8.78
C GLY A 454 -35.55 7.67 9.61
N THR A 455 -35.69 6.35 9.48
CA THR A 455 -34.93 5.33 10.22
C THR A 455 -33.47 5.15 9.75
N PHE A 456 -33.04 5.88 8.71
CA PHE A 456 -31.71 5.80 8.12
C PHE A 456 -31.35 7.08 7.35
N MET A 457 -30.11 7.57 7.47
CA MET A 457 -29.62 8.73 6.72
C MET A 457 -28.19 8.48 6.22
N MET A 458 -27.99 8.52 4.90
CA MET A 458 -26.64 8.60 4.34
C MET A 458 -26.22 10.06 4.26
N MET A 459 -25.02 10.35 4.74
CA MET A 459 -24.43 11.67 4.68
C MET A 459 -23.09 11.55 3.96
N GLY A 460 -22.97 12.16 2.78
CA GLY A 460 -21.66 12.51 2.25
C GLY A 460 -21.07 13.55 3.20
N ALA A 461 -19.90 13.28 3.78
CA ALA A 461 -19.34 14.10 4.84
C ALA A 461 -17.88 14.42 4.53
N TYR A 462 -17.57 15.70 4.28
CA TYR A 462 -16.20 16.20 4.22
C TYR A 462 -16.11 17.55 4.96
N PRO A 463 -15.18 17.73 5.92
CA PRO A 463 -15.06 18.99 6.63
C PRO A 463 -14.27 20.02 5.84
N ARG A 464 -14.71 21.29 5.93
CA ARG A 464 -13.99 22.48 5.49
C ARG A 464 -13.64 23.31 6.71
N GLY A 465 -12.35 23.38 7.06
CA GLY A 465 -11.87 24.22 8.18
C GLY A 465 -12.50 23.88 9.55
N GLY A 466 -12.93 22.64 9.76
CA GLY A 466 -13.58 22.19 10.99
C GLY A 466 -15.11 22.25 11.01
N GLN A 467 -15.78 22.63 9.91
CA GLN A 467 -17.24 22.50 9.77
C GLN A 467 -17.61 21.53 8.63
N TRP A 468 -18.62 20.70 8.86
CA TRP A 468 -19.08 19.66 7.94
C TRP A 468 -20.18 20.20 7.02
N ASP A 469 -20.09 19.90 5.71
CA ASP A 469 -21.16 20.19 4.74
C ASP A 469 -21.92 18.88 4.44
N PHE A 470 -23.26 18.93 4.39
CA PHE A 470 -24.11 17.74 4.34
C PHE A 470 -25.17 17.83 3.23
N CYS A 471 -25.43 16.72 2.52
CA CYS A 471 -26.71 16.54 1.81
C CYS A 471 -27.57 15.53 2.58
N VAL A 472 -28.81 15.93 2.85
CA VAL A 472 -29.80 15.08 3.48
C VAL A 472 -30.65 14.37 2.41
N GLY A 473 -30.64 13.04 2.44
CA GLY A 473 -31.80 12.22 2.04
C GLY A 473 -32.05 11.91 0.55
N GLY A 474 -31.01 11.69 -0.27
CA GLY A 474 -31.19 11.39 -1.70
C GLY A 474 -31.75 10.00 -2.03
N GLU A 475 -31.20 8.91 -1.48
CA GLU A 475 -31.59 7.55 -1.92
C GLU A 475 -33.01 7.15 -1.48
N HIS A 476 -33.37 7.39 -0.21
CA HIS A 476 -34.69 7.01 0.30
C HIS A 476 -35.85 7.84 -0.27
N SER A 477 -35.54 8.88 -1.06
CA SER A 477 -36.52 9.73 -1.74
C SER A 477 -36.42 9.68 -3.27
N GLY A 478 -35.68 8.71 -3.83
CA GLY A 478 -35.52 8.52 -5.29
C GLY A 478 -34.74 9.65 -5.98
N LYS A 479 -33.99 10.45 -5.22
CA LYS A 479 -33.17 11.58 -5.67
C LYS A 479 -31.70 11.29 -5.47
N GLU A 480 -31.27 10.10 -5.86
CA GLU A 480 -29.88 9.64 -5.75
C GLU A 480 -28.92 10.69 -6.31
N GLU A 481 -29.24 11.21 -7.50
CA GLU A 481 -28.49 12.25 -8.20
C GLU A 481 -28.20 13.50 -7.33
N SER A 482 -29.03 13.84 -6.35
CA SER A 482 -28.84 15.01 -5.48
C SER A 482 -27.79 14.78 -4.39
N VAL A 483 -27.63 13.54 -3.92
CA VAL A 483 -26.54 13.15 -3.01
C VAL A 483 -25.23 13.04 -3.76
N TRP A 484 -25.27 12.57 -5.01
CA TRP A 484 -24.11 12.52 -5.89
C TRP A 484 -23.67 13.91 -6.40
N LYS A 485 -24.53 14.94 -6.27
CA LYS A 485 -24.26 16.33 -6.67
C LYS A 485 -23.69 17.21 -5.54
N VAL A 486 -23.39 16.65 -4.36
CA VAL A 486 -22.68 17.40 -3.31
C VAL A 486 -21.35 17.89 -3.86
N PRO A 487 -21.05 19.20 -3.79
CA PRO A 487 -19.84 19.75 -4.38
C PRO A 487 -18.60 19.11 -3.78
N VAL A 488 -17.65 18.77 -4.65
CA VAL A 488 -16.32 18.35 -4.25
C VAL A 488 -15.73 19.44 -3.36
N PRO A 489 -15.26 19.14 -2.14
CA PRO A 489 -14.58 20.15 -1.33
C PRO A 489 -13.34 20.66 -2.09
N ARG A 490 -12.90 21.90 -1.82
CA ARG A 490 -11.70 22.45 -2.49
C ARG A 490 -10.39 21.91 -1.92
N GLU A 491 -10.46 21.33 -0.72
CA GLU A 491 -9.34 20.73 0.01
C GLU A 491 -9.83 19.44 0.69
N ASP A 492 -9.00 18.42 0.70
CA ASP A 492 -9.16 17.17 1.42
C ASP A 492 -9.03 17.41 2.93
N PRO A 493 -9.89 16.79 3.76
CA PRO A 493 -9.92 17.05 5.19
C PRO A 493 -8.74 16.50 6.00
N VAL A 494 -7.98 15.59 5.41
CA VAL A 494 -6.78 14.96 5.99
C VAL A 494 -5.52 15.39 5.23
N LEU A 495 -5.64 15.63 3.92
CA LEU A 495 -4.53 15.85 2.99
C LEU A 495 -4.51 17.27 2.39
N GLY A 496 -5.37 18.18 2.85
CA GLY A 496 -5.39 19.58 2.41
C GLY A 496 -5.62 19.73 0.90
N SER A 497 -4.90 20.64 0.25
CA SER A 497 -5.05 20.86 -1.20
C SER A 497 -4.39 19.79 -2.09
N SER A 498 -3.94 18.65 -1.51
CA SER A 498 -3.26 17.58 -2.25
C SER A 498 -4.14 16.98 -3.36
N LYS A 499 -3.53 16.76 -4.53
CA LYS A 499 -4.16 16.03 -5.65
C LYS A 499 -4.31 14.53 -5.38
N GLU A 500 -3.63 14.01 -4.36
CA GLU A 500 -3.75 12.62 -3.90
C GLU A 500 -4.89 12.45 -2.88
N GLY A 501 -5.41 13.57 -2.37
CA GLY A 501 -6.63 13.61 -1.57
C GLY A 501 -7.89 13.51 -2.43
N VAL A 502 -9.03 13.34 -1.75
CA VAL A 502 -10.38 13.19 -2.30
C VAL A 502 -10.66 14.21 -3.41
N VAL A 503 -10.17 15.44 -3.27
CA VAL A 503 -10.42 16.56 -4.21
C VAL A 503 -9.69 16.41 -5.54
N GLY A 504 -8.44 15.91 -5.53
CA GLY A 504 -7.70 15.67 -6.77
C GLY A 504 -8.21 14.45 -7.53
N ILE A 505 -8.63 13.42 -6.79
CA ILE A 505 -9.22 12.20 -7.34
C ILE A 505 -10.52 12.50 -8.10
N TRP A 506 -11.33 13.45 -7.63
CA TRP A 506 -12.61 13.78 -8.28
C TRP A 506 -12.48 14.70 -9.50
N LYS A 507 -11.43 15.53 -9.61
CA LYS A 507 -11.22 16.41 -10.78
C LYS A 507 -10.86 15.67 -12.07
N GLU A 508 -10.42 14.43 -11.97
CA GLU A 508 -10.06 13.59 -13.13
C GLU A 508 -11.25 12.75 -13.65
N VAL A 509 -12.42 12.84 -12.99
CA VAL A 509 -13.61 12.03 -13.29
C VAL A 509 -14.79 12.87 -13.83
N VAL A 510 -14.67 14.21 -13.91
CA VAL A 510 -15.67 15.11 -14.52
C VAL A 510 -15.29 15.51 -15.94
#